data_AF-A0A354EUP4-F1
#
_entry.id   AF-A0A354EUP4-F1
#
_cell.length_a   1.000
_cell.length_b   1.000
_cell.length_c   1.000
_cell.angle_alpha   90.00
_cell.angle_beta   90.00
_cell.angle_gamma   90.00
#
_symmetry.space_group_name_H-M   'P 1'
#
loop_
_entity.id
_entity.type
_entity.pdbx_description
1 polymer ?
#
loop_
_entity_poly.entity_id
_entity_poly.type
_entity_poly.pdbx_seq_one_letter_code
_entity_poly.pdbx_strand_id
1 'polypeptide(L)'
;MEPAMSNPAQITPPTNALRLKVGGGFGINADAIAKAEEALKAMSAQFGQWLNDEIVKLDQAQADIRDQGYTPATAEALYFRAHDLKGLGTTYEYPLVTRIAGSLCKMLDDAERR
;
A
#
# COMPACT_ATOMS: atom_id res chain seq x y z
N MET A 1 29.76 -41.55 42.10
CA MET A 1 29.28 -40.20 41.74
C MET A 1 29.82 -39.91 40.34
N GLU A 2 29.09 -40.35 39.31
CA GLU A 2 29.50 -40.20 37.90
C GLU A 2 29.16 -38.79 37.41
N PRO A 3 30.05 -38.08 36.69
CA PRO A 3 29.72 -36.77 36.12
C PRO A 3 29.01 -36.94 34.76
N ALA A 4 27.83 -36.33 34.64
CA ALA A 4 27.09 -36.21 33.39
C ALA A 4 27.85 -35.30 32.42
N MET A 5 28.41 -35.87 31.34
CA MET A 5 28.96 -35.08 30.23
C MET A 5 27.81 -34.55 29.36
N SER A 6 27.79 -33.23 29.19
CA SER A 6 26.85 -32.47 28.37
C SER A 6 26.94 -32.88 26.90
N ASN A 7 25.79 -33.14 26.29
CA ASN A 7 25.69 -33.39 24.84
C ASN A 7 25.84 -32.05 24.09
N PRO A 8 26.82 -31.87 23.18
CA PRO A 8 26.96 -30.62 22.45
C PRO A 8 25.80 -30.44 21.47
N ALA A 9 25.23 -29.23 21.42
CA ALA A 9 24.12 -28.90 20.53
C ALA A 9 24.47 -29.21 19.07
N GLN A 10 23.76 -30.17 18.48
CA GLN A 10 23.92 -30.55 17.08
C GLN A 10 23.15 -29.57 16.19
N ILE A 11 23.87 -28.70 15.48
CA ILE A 11 23.30 -27.77 14.51
C ILE A 11 23.21 -28.48 13.16
N THR A 12 22.00 -28.95 12.81
CA THR A 12 21.71 -29.47 11.48
C THR A 12 21.28 -28.30 10.60
N PRO A 13 22.08 -27.87 9.59
CA PRO A 13 21.67 -26.78 8.72
C PRO A 13 20.42 -27.21 7.93
N PRO A 14 19.39 -26.36 7.83
CA PRO A 14 18.21 -26.69 7.05
C PRO A 14 18.60 -26.82 5.58
N THR A 15 18.20 -27.93 4.94
CA THR A 15 18.40 -28.15 3.52
C THR A 15 17.70 -27.03 2.73
N ASN A 16 18.47 -26.20 2.03
CA ASN A 16 17.98 -25.04 1.28
C ASN A 16 17.32 -25.49 -0.04
N ALA A 17 16.21 -26.23 0.07
CA ALA A 17 15.41 -26.69 -1.07
C ALA A 17 14.66 -25.53 -1.76
N LEU A 18 14.58 -24.36 -1.13
CA LEU A 18 13.95 -23.15 -1.69
C LEU A 18 14.77 -22.56 -2.84
N ARG A 19 16.11 -22.61 -2.75
CA ARG A 19 17.00 -22.21 -3.87
C ARG A 19 16.81 -23.04 -5.13
N LEU A 20 16.31 -24.26 -5.03
CA LEU A 20 16.01 -25.11 -6.19
C LEU A 20 14.69 -24.69 -6.88
N LYS A 21 13.76 -24.13 -6.10
CA LYS A 21 12.46 -23.61 -6.57
C LYS A 21 12.57 -22.20 -7.16
N VAL A 22 13.59 -21.45 -6.77
CA VAL A 22 13.99 -20.21 -7.45
C VAL A 22 14.83 -20.63 -8.66
N GLY A 23 14.16 -20.93 -9.77
CA GLY A 23 14.81 -21.32 -11.03
C GLY A 23 15.97 -20.37 -11.38
N GLY A 24 17.13 -20.95 -11.71
CA GLY A 24 18.32 -20.21 -12.08
C GLY A 24 18.10 -19.46 -13.39
N GLY A 25 18.04 -18.14 -13.30
CA GLY A 25 17.89 -17.26 -14.47
C GLY A 25 17.24 -15.91 -14.15
N PHE A 26 17.50 -15.30 -13.00
CA PHE A 26 17.08 -13.92 -12.74
C PHE A 26 18.07 -12.93 -13.38
N GLY A 27 18.12 -12.94 -14.72
CA GLY A 27 18.50 -11.75 -15.46
C GLY A 27 17.20 -11.02 -15.79
N ILE A 28 16.90 -9.92 -15.09
CA ILE A 28 15.77 -9.07 -15.48
C ILE A 28 16.11 -8.58 -16.89
N ASN A 29 15.33 -9.00 -17.89
CA ASN A 29 15.57 -8.64 -19.28
C ASN A 29 15.34 -7.13 -19.43
N ALA A 30 16.38 -6.39 -19.84
CA ALA A 30 16.32 -4.95 -20.02
C ALA A 30 15.21 -4.52 -21.01
N ASP A 31 14.95 -5.31 -22.05
CA ASP A 31 13.84 -5.05 -22.99
C ASP A 31 12.47 -5.19 -22.31
N ALA A 32 12.34 -6.11 -21.35
CA ALA A 32 11.12 -6.26 -20.57
C ALA A 32 10.92 -5.08 -19.59
N ILE A 33 12.01 -4.53 -19.02
CA ILE A 33 11.97 -3.31 -18.21
C ILE A 33 11.54 -2.13 -19.07
N ALA A 34 12.19 -1.92 -20.22
CA ALA A 34 11.90 -0.81 -21.12
C ALA A 34 10.43 -0.83 -21.59
N LYS A 35 9.90 -2.02 -21.91
CA LYS A 35 8.50 -2.18 -22.27
C LYS A 35 7.54 -1.88 -21.11
N ALA A 36 7.91 -2.27 -19.88
CA ALA A 36 7.11 -1.95 -18.70
C ALA A 36 7.10 -0.44 -18.41
N GLU A 37 8.24 0.23 -18.52
CA GLU A 37 8.37 1.68 -18.37
C GLU A 37 7.58 2.44 -19.44
N GLU A 38 7.61 1.99 -20.70
CA GLU A 38 6.83 2.58 -21.78
C GLU A 38 5.32 2.44 -21.53
N ALA A 39 4.86 1.26 -21.11
CA ALA A 39 3.46 1.05 -20.74
C ALA A 39 3.03 1.95 -19.57
N LEU A 40 3.88 2.08 -18.55
CA LEU A 40 3.61 2.94 -17.39
C LEU A 40 3.58 4.43 -17.79
N LYS A 41 4.46 4.85 -18.71
CA LYS A 41 4.46 6.19 -19.30
C LYS A 41 3.22 6.45 -20.17
N ALA A 42 2.71 5.46 -20.90
CA ALA A 42 1.48 5.61 -21.67
C ALA A 42 0.27 5.82 -20.74
N MET A 43 0.24 5.15 -19.58
CA MET A 43 -0.82 5.28 -18.59
C MET A 43 -0.73 6.57 -17.76
N SER A 44 0.47 7.18 -17.65
CA SER A 44 0.66 8.36 -16.79
C SER A 44 -0.17 9.57 -17.23
N ALA A 45 -0.50 9.68 -18.52
CA ALA A 45 -1.42 10.69 -19.03
C ALA A 45 -2.84 10.60 -18.42
N GLN A 46 -3.22 9.42 -17.90
CA GLN A 46 -4.52 9.18 -17.29
C GLN A 46 -4.52 9.37 -15.76
N PHE A 47 -3.34 9.41 -15.12
CA PHE A 47 -3.24 9.48 -13.65
C PHE A 47 -3.97 10.69 -13.07
N GLY A 48 -3.85 11.85 -13.72
CA GLY A 48 -4.54 13.07 -13.29
C GLY A 48 -6.07 12.91 -13.29
N GLN A 49 -6.63 12.29 -14.32
CA GLN A 49 -8.07 12.03 -14.41
C GLN A 49 -8.51 11.01 -13.34
N TRP A 50 -7.80 9.89 -13.20
CA TRP A 50 -8.16 8.88 -12.19
C TRP A 50 -8.09 9.43 -10.77
N LEU A 51 -7.09 10.26 -10.49
CA LEU A 51 -6.96 10.90 -9.19
C LEU A 51 -8.08 11.92 -8.97
N ASN A 52 -8.49 12.65 -10.01
CA ASN A 52 -9.65 13.54 -9.94
C ASN A 52 -10.96 12.76 -9.69
N ASP A 53 -11.14 11.61 -10.34
CA ASP A 53 -12.29 10.72 -10.11
C ASP A 53 -12.33 10.24 -8.64
N GLU A 54 -11.18 9.95 -8.03
CA GLU A 54 -11.10 9.63 -6.59
C GLU A 54 -11.41 10.84 -5.69
N ILE A 55 -11.04 12.05 -6.08
CA ILE A 55 -11.44 13.28 -5.36
C ILE A 55 -12.96 13.47 -5.41
N VAL A 56 -13.60 13.22 -6.55
CA VAL A 56 -15.07 13.28 -6.67
C VAL A 56 -15.74 12.26 -5.74
N LYS A 57 -15.19 11.05 -5.61
CA LYS A 57 -15.70 10.04 -4.66
C LYS A 57 -15.50 10.45 -3.20
N LEU A 58 -14.41 11.14 -2.88
CA LEU A 58 -14.19 11.70 -1.54
C LEU A 58 -15.24 12.79 -1.22
N ASP A 59 -15.51 13.68 -2.17
CA ASP A 59 -16.54 14.73 -2.01
C ASP A 59 -17.92 14.12 -1.80
N GLN A 60 -18.27 13.08 -2.55
CA GLN A 60 -19.53 12.34 -2.34
C GLN A 60 -19.59 11.70 -0.95
N ALA A 61 -18.53 11.06 -0.48
CA ALA A 61 -18.50 10.49 0.88
C ALA A 61 -18.68 11.58 1.95
N GLN A 62 -18.16 12.79 1.71
CA GLN A 62 -18.40 13.93 2.59
C GLN A 62 -19.86 14.41 2.53
N ALA A 63 -20.48 14.43 1.35
CA ALA A 63 -21.88 14.77 1.18
C ALA A 63 -22.79 13.75 1.90
N ASP A 64 -22.48 12.45 1.79
CA ASP A 64 -23.24 11.40 2.47
C ASP A 64 -23.22 11.57 4.00
N ILE A 65 -22.11 12.01 4.60
CA ILE A 65 -22.05 12.36 6.03
C ILE A 65 -22.97 13.55 6.35
N ARG A 66 -23.10 14.53 5.46
CA ARG A 66 -23.98 15.69 5.68
C ARG A 66 -25.45 15.28 5.64
N ASP A 67 -25.80 14.36 4.75
CA ASP A 67 -27.17 13.93 4.53
C ASP A 67 -27.62 12.85 5.53
N GLN A 68 -26.74 11.90 5.85
CA GLN A 68 -27.04 10.71 6.66
C GLN A 68 -26.51 10.82 8.10
N GLY A 69 -25.69 11.83 8.37
CA GLY A 69 -25.03 12.04 9.66
C GLY A 69 -23.69 11.32 9.78
N TYR A 70 -22.93 11.68 10.82
CA TYR A 70 -21.65 11.05 11.11
C TYR A 70 -21.87 9.71 11.83
N THR A 71 -21.85 8.63 11.06
CA THR A 71 -21.98 7.24 11.53
C THR A 71 -20.68 6.46 11.29
N PRO A 72 -20.49 5.28 11.91
CA PRO A 72 -19.32 4.44 11.64
C PRO A 72 -19.15 4.10 10.16
N ALA A 73 -20.25 3.79 9.45
CA ALA A 73 -20.20 3.43 8.03
C ALA A 73 -19.78 4.61 7.15
N THR A 74 -20.35 5.80 7.38
CA THR A 74 -20.02 7.00 6.61
C THR A 74 -18.61 7.53 6.93
N ALA A 75 -18.17 7.39 8.19
CA ALA A 75 -16.82 7.74 8.62
C ALA A 75 -15.77 6.81 8.00
N GLU A 76 -16.02 5.50 8.00
CA GLU A 76 -15.17 4.49 7.35
C GLU A 76 -15.07 4.75 5.84
N ALA A 77 -16.21 5.04 5.19
CA ALA A 77 -16.23 5.37 3.77
C ALA A 77 -15.35 6.59 3.46
N LEU A 78 -15.47 7.69 4.22
CA LEU A 78 -14.65 8.88 4.04
C LEU A 78 -13.16 8.58 4.29
N TYR A 79 -12.83 7.83 5.34
CA TYR A 79 -11.46 7.42 5.63
C TYR A 79 -10.85 6.62 4.50
N PHE A 80 -11.59 5.64 3.97
CA PHE A 80 -11.14 4.78 2.89
C PHE A 80 -10.80 5.58 1.62
N ARG A 81 -11.63 6.56 1.26
CA ARG A 81 -11.36 7.47 0.14
C ARG A 81 -10.11 8.31 0.37
N ALA A 82 -9.92 8.83 1.59
CA ALA A 82 -8.71 9.59 1.94
C ALA A 82 -7.45 8.72 1.91
N HIS A 83 -7.54 7.46 2.35
CA HIS A 83 -6.44 6.51 2.33
C HIS A 83 -6.01 6.18 0.89
N ASP A 84 -6.97 5.90 0.00
CA ASP A 84 -6.69 5.64 -1.41
C ASP A 84 -6.03 6.85 -2.07
N LEU A 85 -6.55 8.06 -1.86
CA LEU A 85 -5.95 9.29 -2.41
C LEU A 85 -4.51 9.53 -1.92
N LYS A 86 -4.22 9.20 -0.66
CA LYS A 86 -2.85 9.26 -0.11
C LYS A 86 -1.94 8.26 -0.84
N GLY A 87 -2.40 7.03 -1.03
CA GLY A 87 -1.65 5.98 -1.73
C GLY A 87 -1.41 6.32 -3.20
N LEU A 88 -2.49 6.58 -3.93
CA LEU A 88 -2.47 6.93 -5.36
C LEU A 88 -1.68 8.20 -5.63
N GLY A 89 -1.85 9.24 -4.81
CA GLY A 89 -1.05 10.46 -4.93
C GLY A 89 0.45 10.19 -4.77
N THR A 90 0.84 9.23 -3.93
CA THR A 90 2.25 8.84 -3.77
C THR A 90 2.76 8.09 -4.99
N THR A 91 1.99 7.12 -5.49
CA THR A 91 2.35 6.32 -6.66
C THR A 91 2.40 7.13 -7.96
N TYR A 92 1.51 8.11 -8.09
CA TYR A 92 1.40 8.95 -9.29
C TYR A 92 2.22 10.24 -9.22
N GLU A 93 3.01 10.44 -8.15
CA GLU A 93 3.87 11.61 -7.94
C GLU A 93 3.11 12.96 -7.80
N TYR A 94 1.96 12.95 -7.12
CA TYR A 94 1.17 14.14 -6.74
C TYR A 94 1.37 14.48 -5.24
N PRO A 95 2.47 15.12 -4.84
CA PRO A 95 2.86 15.27 -3.43
C PRO A 95 1.87 16.10 -2.59
N LEU A 96 1.18 17.07 -3.20
CA LEU A 96 0.17 17.86 -2.51
C LEU A 96 -1.05 17.02 -2.13
N VAL A 97 -1.52 16.17 -3.04
CA VAL A 97 -2.64 15.24 -2.79
C VAL A 97 -2.25 14.30 -1.65
N THR A 98 -1.08 13.67 -1.73
CA THR A 98 -0.57 12.77 -0.68
C THR A 98 -0.56 13.43 0.69
N ARG A 99 -0.04 14.65 0.77
CA ARG A 99 0.08 15.37 2.04
C ARG A 99 -1.29 15.72 2.62
N ILE A 100 -2.21 16.23 1.79
CA ILE A 100 -3.55 16.65 2.24
C ILE A 100 -4.36 15.43 2.66
N ALA A 101 -4.42 14.38 1.83
CA ALA A 101 -5.13 13.15 2.12
C ALA A 101 -4.55 12.45 3.37
N GLY A 102 -3.22 12.45 3.53
CA GLY A 102 -2.57 11.95 4.73
C GLY A 102 -2.89 12.72 6.01
N SER A 103 -3.06 14.05 5.94
CA SER A 103 -3.56 14.84 7.07
C SER A 103 -5.01 14.50 7.40
N LEU A 104 -5.85 14.32 6.37
CA LEU A 104 -7.25 13.94 6.56
C LEU A 104 -7.38 12.56 7.25
N CYS A 105 -6.63 11.54 6.83
CA CYS A 105 -6.60 10.25 7.53
C CYS A 105 -6.28 10.40 9.02
N LYS A 106 -5.26 11.19 9.37
CA LYS A 106 -4.89 11.43 10.78
C LYS A 106 -6.01 12.10 11.58
N MET A 107 -6.69 13.08 10.98
CA MET A 107 -7.81 13.76 11.63
C MET A 107 -8.99 12.81 11.91
N LEU A 108 -9.24 11.86 11.00
CA LEU A 108 -10.31 10.87 11.13
C LEU A 108 -9.93 9.76 12.13
N ASP A 109 -8.68 9.29 12.13
CA ASP A 109 -8.17 8.33 13.12
C ASP A 109 -8.25 8.88 14.56
N ASP A 110 -7.96 10.18 14.74
CA ASP A 110 -8.03 10.83 16.05
C ASP A 110 -9.48 11.04 16.53
N ALA A 111 -10.45 11.10 15.62
CA ALA A 111 -11.86 11.29 15.97
C ALA A 111 -12.48 10.04 16.62
N GLU A 112 -12.02 8.83 16.26
CA GLU A 112 -12.42 7.58 16.93
C GLU A 112 -11.84 7.43 18.34
N ARG A 113 -10.78 8.18 18.68
CA ARG A 113 -10.11 8.11 20.01
C ARG A 113 -10.61 9.14 21.02
N ARG A 114 -11.49 10.07 20.62
CA ARG A 114 -12.05 11.12 21.49
C ARG A 114 -13.44 10.76 21.97
#